data_AF-A0A438HY67-F1
#
_entry.id   AF-A0A438HY67-F1
#
_cell.length_a   1.000
_cell.length_b   1.000
_cell.length_c   1.000
_cell.angle_alpha   90.00
_cell.angle_beta   90.00
_cell.angle_gamma   90.00
#
_symmetry.space_group_name_H-M   'P 1'
#
loop_
_entity.id
_entity.type
_entity.pdbx_description
1 polymer ?
#
loop_
_entity_poly.entity_id
_entity_poly.type
_entity_poly.pdbx_seq_one_letter_code
_entity_poly.pdbx_strand_id
1 'polypeptide(L)'
;MTKCKPFVTPLDPKHKLGAAIKGDSVDKDKYQRLVERLIYLSHTRSNIAYVVVSQFMHSPLKCHLEAIKRILSYLKATPSKGLFFKKIDHLLVEAYVDAD
;
A
#
# COMPACT_ATOMS: atom_id res chain seq x y z
N MET A 1 9.82 0.70 -17.12
CA MET A 1 9.32 1.73 -16.18
C MET A 1 10.48 2.59 -15.70
N THR A 2 10.97 3.47 -16.56
CA THR A 2 12.21 4.24 -16.37
C THR A 2 11.83 5.71 -16.13
N LYS A 3 12.32 6.28 -15.03
CA LYS A 3 12.06 7.64 -14.49
C LYS A 3 10.67 7.86 -13.85
N CYS A 4 10.45 7.31 -12.65
CA CYS A 4 9.41 7.81 -11.73
C CYS A 4 10.11 8.53 -10.56
N LYS A 5 9.61 9.72 -10.20
CA LYS A 5 10.14 10.55 -9.10
C LYS A 5 9.89 9.81 -7.78
N PRO A 6 10.91 9.55 -6.95
CA PRO A 6 10.73 8.79 -5.72
C PRO A 6 9.86 9.60 -4.74
N PHE A 7 8.80 8.98 -4.23
CA PHE A 7 8.01 9.53 -3.13
C PHE A 7 8.53 8.96 -1.82
N VAL A 8 8.99 9.79 -0.91
CA VAL A 8 9.58 9.33 0.37
C VAL A 8 8.52 9.17 1.46
N THR A 9 7.29 9.64 1.21
CA THR A 9 6.17 9.55 2.15
C THR A 9 5.13 8.53 1.69
N PRO A 10 4.55 7.74 2.63
CA PRO A 10 3.45 6.86 2.32
C PRO A 10 2.24 7.67 1.82
N LEU A 11 1.33 7.00 1.12
CA LEU A 11 0.06 7.60 0.72
C LEU A 11 -0.75 7.90 1.99
N ASP A 12 -1.22 9.14 2.13
CA ASP A 12 -2.03 9.53 3.29
C ASP A 12 -3.40 8.82 3.25
N PRO A 13 -3.79 8.06 4.28
CA PRO A 13 -5.06 7.33 4.28
C PRO A 13 -6.29 8.25 4.33
N LYS A 14 -6.15 9.53 4.73
CA LYS A 14 -7.19 10.56 4.67
C LYS A 14 -7.27 11.21 3.29
N HIS A 15 -6.41 10.83 2.34
CA HIS A 15 -6.50 11.30 0.96
C HIS A 15 -7.81 10.79 0.35
N LYS A 16 -8.75 11.71 0.09
CA LYS A 16 -10.08 11.41 -0.45
C LYS A 16 -9.99 10.90 -1.89
N LEU A 17 -9.68 9.61 -2.05
CA LEU A 17 -9.67 8.93 -3.34
C LEU A 17 -11.08 8.72 -3.92
N GLY A 18 -12.12 8.77 -3.08
CA GLY A 18 -13.52 8.53 -3.47
C GLY A 18 -14.26 9.72 -4.10
N ALA A 19 -13.66 10.91 -4.25
CA ALA A 19 -14.37 12.08 -4.77
C ALA A 19 -14.42 12.16 -6.32
N ALA A 20 -13.79 11.21 -7.03
CA ALA A 20 -13.70 11.25 -8.49
C ALA A 20 -14.89 10.56 -9.17
N ILE A 21 -16.09 11.16 -9.09
CA ILE A 21 -17.29 10.67 -9.80
C ILE A 21 -17.15 10.80 -11.34
N LYS A 22 -16.07 11.44 -11.85
CA LYS A 22 -15.82 11.76 -13.28
C LYS A 22 -14.41 11.38 -13.78
N GLY A 23 -13.78 10.34 -13.23
CA GLY A 23 -12.47 9.88 -13.70
C GLY A 23 -12.56 8.94 -14.91
N ASP A 24 -11.53 8.93 -15.76
CA ASP A 24 -11.38 7.87 -16.78
C ASP A 24 -11.27 6.50 -16.09
N SER A 25 -12.09 5.55 -16.52
CA SER A 25 -11.97 4.15 -16.10
C SER A 25 -10.63 3.59 -16.56
N VAL A 26 -9.99 2.78 -15.72
CA VAL A 26 -8.78 2.04 -16.10
C VAL A 26 -9.09 0.57 -16.31
N ASP A 27 -8.18 -0.11 -17.02
CA ASP A 27 -8.23 -1.55 -17.22
C ASP A 27 -8.27 -2.29 -15.86
N LYS A 28 -9.40 -2.96 -15.62
CA LYS A 28 -9.71 -3.61 -14.36
C LYS A 28 -8.75 -4.74 -14.06
N ASP A 29 -8.48 -5.61 -15.03
CA ASP A 29 -7.56 -6.75 -14.86
C ASP A 29 -6.14 -6.29 -14.51
N LYS A 30 -5.66 -5.23 -15.16
CA LYS A 30 -4.35 -4.65 -14.84
C LYS A 30 -4.32 -4.07 -13.43
N TYR A 31 -5.39 -3.37 -13.03
CA TYR A 31 -5.49 -2.80 -11.69
C TYR A 31 -5.50 -3.90 -10.61
N GLN A 32 -6.34 -4.93 -10.78
CA GLN A 32 -6.49 -6.03 -9.83
C GLN A 32 -5.16 -6.77 -9.62
N ARG A 33 -4.46 -7.12 -10.72
CA ARG A 33 -3.15 -7.77 -10.65
C ARG A 33 -2.11 -6.95 -9.87
N LEU A 34 -2.19 -5.61 -9.92
CA LEU A 34 -1.30 -4.75 -9.15
C LEU A 34 -1.66 -4.75 -7.65
N VAL A 35 -2.95 -4.67 -7.32
CA VAL A 35 -3.43 -4.71 -5.94
C VAL A 35 -3.13 -6.06 -5.29
N GLU A 36 -3.33 -7.17 -6.00
CA GLU A 36 -3.01 -8.52 -5.51
C GLU A 36 -1.54 -8.66 -5.11
N ARG A 37 -0.62 -8.10 -5.91
CA ARG A 37 0.82 -8.09 -5.58
C ARG A 37 1.13 -7.24 -4.34
N LEU A 38 0.30 -6.24 -4.04
CA LEU A 38 0.46 -5.40 -2.86
C LEU A 38 -0.02 -6.10 -1.57
N ILE A 39 -0.87 -7.14 -1.63
CA ILE A 39 -1.31 -7.91 -0.45
C ILE A 39 -0.13 -8.45 0.33
N TYR A 40 0.82 -9.09 -0.33
CA TYR A 40 1.97 -9.66 0.37
C TYR A 40 2.82 -8.59 1.07
N LEU A 41 2.94 -7.43 0.42
CA LEU A 41 3.69 -6.31 0.96
C LEU A 41 2.97 -5.60 2.10
N SER A 42 1.64 -5.62 2.16
CA SER A 42 0.91 -4.96 3.27
C SER A 42 1.17 -5.65 4.61
N HIS A 43 1.34 -6.97 4.60
CA HIS A 43 1.63 -7.76 5.79
C HIS A 43 3.05 -7.51 6.34
N THR A 44 4.04 -7.35 5.45
CA THR A 44 5.44 -7.11 5.85
C THR A 44 5.78 -5.61 5.99
N ARG A 45 4.93 -4.73 5.45
CA ARG A 45 5.09 -3.27 5.45
C ARG A 45 3.75 -2.60 5.75
N SER A 46 3.36 -2.61 7.01
CA SER A 46 2.10 -2.02 7.51
C SER A 46 1.91 -0.52 7.21
N ASN A 47 2.91 0.19 6.65
CA ASN A 47 2.80 1.60 6.29
C ASN A 47 2.34 1.87 4.84
N ILE A 48 1.94 0.83 4.10
CA ILE A 48 1.35 1.02 2.77
C ILE A 48 -0.17 1.16 2.90
N ALA A 49 -0.76 2.14 2.21
CA ALA A 49 -2.20 2.40 2.19
C ALA A 49 -2.97 1.37 1.33
N TYR A 50 -2.70 0.08 1.54
CA TYR A 50 -3.28 -1.03 0.78
C TYR A 50 -4.81 -1.04 0.88
N VAL A 51 -5.35 -0.88 2.10
CA VAL A 51 -6.80 -0.88 2.36
C VAL A 51 -7.52 0.14 1.45
N VAL A 52 -6.92 1.33 1.29
CA VAL A 52 -7.50 2.44 0.53
C VAL A 52 -7.53 2.19 -0.98
N VAL A 53 -6.60 1.40 -1.53
CA VAL A 53 -6.62 1.02 -2.95
C VAL A 53 -7.44 -0.25 -3.21
N SER A 54 -7.44 -1.20 -2.25
CA SER A 54 -8.19 -2.46 -2.37
C SER A 54 -9.71 -2.28 -2.44
N GLN A 55 -10.25 -1.17 -1.93
CA GLN A 55 -11.70 -0.89 -2.00
C GLN A 55 -12.21 -0.61 -3.44
N PHE A 56 -11.33 -0.31 -4.40
CA PHE A 56 -11.72 0.08 -5.76
C PHE A 56 -11.53 -1.02 -6.82
N MET A 57 -11.49 -2.28 -6.43
CA MET A 57 -11.21 -3.44 -7.32
C MET A 57 -12.28 -3.68 -8.39
N HIS A 58 -13.52 -3.25 -8.17
CA HIS A 58 -14.63 -3.47 -9.10
C HIS A 58 -14.75 -2.39 -10.17
N SER A 59 -14.40 -1.15 -9.84
CA SER A 59 -14.51 0.01 -10.73
C SER A 59 -13.32 0.96 -10.51
N PRO A 60 -12.11 0.57 -10.96
CA PRO A 60 -10.94 1.41 -10.78
C PRO A 60 -10.94 2.60 -11.74
N LEU A 61 -10.45 3.73 -11.23
CA LEU A 61 -10.30 4.98 -11.97
C LEU A 61 -8.82 5.36 -12.05
N LYS A 62 -8.51 6.29 -12.95
CA LYS A 62 -7.15 6.82 -13.10
C LYS A 62 -6.54 7.34 -11.80
N CYS A 63 -7.33 7.98 -10.93
CA CYS A 63 -6.89 8.43 -9.60
C CYS A 63 -6.43 7.27 -8.71
N HIS A 64 -7.12 6.12 -8.77
CA HIS A 64 -6.74 4.93 -8.02
C HIS A 64 -5.44 4.32 -8.57
N LEU A 65 -5.25 4.35 -9.89
CA LEU A 65 -4.00 3.89 -10.51
C LEU A 65 -2.81 4.79 -10.14
N GLU A 66 -3.00 6.11 -10.09
CA GLU A 66 -1.97 7.05 -9.62
C GLU A 66 -1.61 6.81 -8.15
N ALA A 67 -2.59 6.47 -7.30
CA ALA A 67 -2.33 6.07 -5.93
C ALA A 67 -1.43 4.82 -5.85
N ILE A 68 -1.71 3.79 -6.66
CA ILE A 68 -0.84 2.60 -6.76
C ILE A 68 0.57 2.99 -7.23
N LYS A 69 0.70 3.82 -8.27
CA LYS A 69 2.03 4.28 -8.74
C LYS A 69 2.81 5.02 -7.66
N ARG A 70 2.14 5.79 -6.82
CA ARG A 70 2.75 6.46 -5.65
C ARG A 70 3.22 5.44 -4.62
N ILE A 71 2.41 4.43 -4.30
CA ILE A 71 2.80 3.32 -3.41
C ILE A 71 4.04 2.60 -3.97
N LEU A 72 4.05 2.27 -5.26
CA LEU A 72 5.20 1.61 -5.91
C LEU A 72 6.46 2.49 -5.89
N SER A 73 6.32 3.80 -6.13
CA SER A 73 7.42 4.75 -6.04
C SER A 73 7.99 4.85 -4.62
N TYR A 74 7.11 4.78 -3.62
CA TYR A 74 7.50 4.73 -2.21
C TYR A 74 8.26 3.46 -1.86
N LEU A 75 7.74 2.30 -2.26
CA LEU A 75 8.39 1.00 -2.05
C LEU A 75 9.79 0.97 -2.67
N LYS A 76 9.93 1.51 -3.90
CA LYS A 76 11.22 1.62 -4.59
C LYS A 76 12.21 2.55 -3.88
N ALA A 77 11.73 3.65 -3.30
CA ALA A 77 12.57 4.60 -2.56
C ALA A 77 12.98 4.09 -1.17
N THR A 78 12.28 3.09 -0.63
CA THR A 78 12.48 2.60 0.73
C THR A 78 12.62 1.07 0.78
N PRO A 79 13.63 0.48 0.13
CA PRO A 79 13.82 -0.97 0.09
C PRO A 79 14.15 -1.56 1.47
N SER A 80 14.82 -0.79 2.33
CA SER A 80 15.25 -1.22 3.68
C SER A 80 14.22 -1.00 4.78
N LYS A 81 13.08 -0.35 4.48
CA LYS A 81 12.03 -0.07 5.49
C LYS A 81 10.96 -1.15 5.46
N GLY A 82 11.12 -2.18 6.27
CA GLY A 82 10.13 -3.26 6.45
C GLY A 82 10.23 -3.88 7.84
N LEU A 83 9.29 -4.76 8.18
CA LEU A 83 9.36 -5.54 9.42
C LEU A 83 10.50 -6.57 9.29
N PHE A 84 11.45 -6.54 10.23
CA PHE A 84 12.52 -7.51 10.30
C PHE A 84 12.15 -8.61 11.30
N PHE A 85 11.76 -9.78 10.80
CA PHE A 85 11.51 -10.95 11.63
C PHE A 85 12.83 -11.67 11.87
N LYS A 86 13.46 -11.43 13.02
CA LYS A 86 14.63 -12.21 13.45
C LYS A 86 14.14 -13.55 14.01
N LYS A 87 14.79 -14.66 13.63
CA LYS A 87 14.59 -15.94 14.31
C LYS A 87 15.06 -15.79 15.77
N ILE A 88 14.13 -15.94 16.71
CA ILE A 88 14.44 -15.93 18.14
C ILE A 88 14.43 -17.40 18.59
N ASP A 89 15.56 -17.91 19.10
CA ASP A 89 15.67 -19.31 19.57
C ASP A 89 14.85 -19.57 20.85
N HIS A 90 14.47 -18.51 21.56
CA HIS A 90 13.61 -18.57 22.75
C HIS A 90 12.44 -17.59 22.60
N LEU A 91 11.21 -18.11 22.47
CA LEU A 91 9.99 -17.30 22.37
C LEU A 91 9.70 -16.64 23.73
N LEU A 92 10.21 -15.43 23.94
CA LEU A 92 9.86 -14.59 25.09
C LEU A 92 8.55 -13.88 24.76
N VAL A 93 7.45 -14.34 25.36
CA VAL A 93 6.13 -13.73 25.24
C VAL A 93 5.94 -12.77 26.41
N GLU A 94 6.01 -11.47 26.12
CA GLU A 94 5.65 -10.42 27.07
C GLU A 94 4.26 -9.89 26.72
N ALA A 95 3.36 -9.89 27.70
CA ALA A 95 2.02 -9.33 27.57
C ALA A 95 1.98 -7.96 28.24
N TYR A 96 1.54 -6.96 27.49
CA TYR A 96 1.30 -5.61 28.00
C TYR A 96 -0.21 -5.39 28.08
N VAL A 97 -0.69 -4.96 29.24
CA VAL A 97 -2.08 -4.53 29.45
C VAL A 97 -2.03 -3.01 29.61
N ASP A 98 -2.68 -2.31 28.69
CA ASP A 98 -2.94 -0.88 28.80
C ASP A 98 -4.30 -0.72 29.50
N ALA A 99 -4.34 0.09 30.56
CA ALA A 99 -5.57 0.38 31.27
C ALA A 99 -6.19 1.65 30.68
N ASP A 100 -7.39 1.52 30.11
CA ASP A 100 -8.31 2.64 29.84
C ASP A 100 -9.08 2.99 31.12
#